data_AF-A0A0H3FDE9-F1
#
_entry.id   AF-A0A0H3FDE9-F1
#
_cell.length_a   1.000
_cell.length_b   1.000
_cell.length_c   1.000
_cell.angle_alpha   90.00
_cell.angle_beta   90.00
_cell.angle_gamma   90.00
#
_symmetry.space_group_name_H-M   'P 1'
#
loop_
_entity.id
_entity.type
_entity.pdbx_description
1 polymer ?
#
loop_
_entity_poly.entity_id
_entity_poly.type
_entity_poly.pdbx_seq_one_letter_code
_entity_poly.pdbx_strand_id
1 'polypeptide(L)'
;MVGGGVGCDTRNTSLGNLDSSLSYQIAVTLSLVKTANDISDTALAQSQTRFGLGVYGKSGLGGGGANTLSYTGNINIRTESCDVLNNTINVSLGTVWPGLFSSASAGGVTPDVPFSIELNCDAGANVNIRIDGTADDSLAAGVIKISNGAEGQASGVGIQILKGDTSPVSLGQQWAITPSTSEGSLSIPFFARYYLNGQTLSSGSANGTATFTMIYY
;
A
#
# COMPACT_ATOMS: atom_id res chain seq x y z
N MET A 1 -9.25 -18.36 -31.04
CA MET A 1 -9.91 -19.67 -31.24
C MET A 1 -11.14 -19.71 -30.33
N VAL A 2 -12.31 -20.09 -30.84
CA VAL A 2 -13.52 -20.26 -30.01
C VAL A 2 -13.86 -21.74 -30.01
N GLY A 3 -13.77 -22.36 -28.85
CA GLY A 3 -14.21 -23.72 -28.61
C GLY A 3 -13.81 -24.19 -27.21
N GLY A 4 -14.74 -24.81 -26.51
CA GLY A 4 -14.55 -25.31 -25.15
C GLY A 4 -15.17 -26.70 -24.98
N GLY A 5 -14.65 -27.47 -24.02
CA GLY A 5 -15.06 -28.86 -23.76
C GLY A 5 -14.30 -29.91 -24.57
N VAL A 6 -14.54 -31.18 -24.25
CA VAL A 6 -13.88 -32.36 -24.86
C VAL A 6 -14.20 -32.57 -26.36
N GLY A 7 -15.13 -31.78 -26.91
CA GLY A 7 -15.53 -31.79 -28.32
C GLY A 7 -15.18 -30.51 -29.07
N CYS A 8 -14.11 -29.80 -28.68
CA CYS A 8 -13.68 -28.57 -29.32
C CYS A 8 -13.34 -28.81 -30.81
N ASP A 9 -14.21 -28.33 -31.70
CA ASP A 9 -14.11 -28.48 -33.15
C ASP A 9 -13.57 -27.20 -33.78
N THR A 10 -12.29 -27.22 -34.14
CA THR A 10 -11.57 -26.07 -34.71
C THR A 10 -11.46 -26.12 -36.24
N ARG A 11 -12.29 -26.93 -36.93
CA ARG A 11 -12.22 -27.13 -38.39
C ARG A 11 -12.24 -25.85 -39.23
N ASN A 12 -12.90 -24.79 -38.75
CA ASN A 12 -12.98 -23.51 -39.46
C ASN A 12 -11.78 -22.57 -39.20
N THR A 13 -10.82 -22.99 -38.38
CA THR A 13 -9.59 -22.25 -38.06
C THR A 13 -8.40 -23.20 -38.04
N SER A 14 -8.04 -23.73 -39.22
CA SER A 14 -6.88 -24.62 -39.37
C SER A 14 -5.60 -23.92 -38.91
N LEU A 15 -4.79 -24.60 -38.09
CA LEU A 15 -3.48 -24.13 -37.64
C LEU A 15 -2.37 -24.40 -38.68
N GLY A 16 -2.62 -25.26 -39.67
CA GLY A 16 -1.65 -25.63 -40.71
C GLY A 16 -2.06 -26.90 -41.49
N ASN A 17 -1.31 -27.22 -42.54
CA ASN A 17 -1.48 -28.43 -43.35
C ASN A 17 -0.27 -29.36 -43.19
N LEU A 18 -0.48 -30.67 -43.41
CA LEU A 18 0.62 -31.64 -43.51
C LEU A 18 1.38 -31.45 -44.83
N ASP A 19 2.69 -31.62 -44.79
CA ASP A 19 3.51 -31.68 -46.00
C ASP A 19 3.43 -33.05 -46.70
N SER A 20 4.13 -33.19 -47.83
CA SER A 20 4.20 -34.44 -48.60
C SER A 20 4.80 -35.62 -47.83
N SER A 21 5.49 -35.35 -46.71
CA SER A 21 6.09 -36.33 -45.81
C SER A 21 5.22 -36.59 -44.58
N LEU A 22 3.98 -36.08 -44.56
CA LEU A 22 3.06 -36.15 -43.40
C LEU A 22 3.60 -35.47 -42.14
N SER A 23 4.49 -34.50 -42.29
CA SER A 23 4.99 -33.65 -41.20
C SER A 23 4.24 -32.33 -41.16
N TYR A 24 4.18 -31.69 -39.99
CA TYR A 24 3.66 -30.33 -39.85
C TYR A 24 4.44 -29.60 -38.76
N GLN A 25 4.60 -28.29 -38.93
CA GLN A 25 5.20 -27.40 -37.96
C GLN A 25 4.28 -26.18 -37.81
N ILE A 26 3.84 -25.90 -36.59
CA ILE A 26 3.01 -24.74 -36.27
C ILE A 26 3.71 -23.88 -35.23
N ALA A 27 3.74 -22.57 -35.45
CA ALA A 27 4.15 -21.61 -34.45
C ALA A 27 2.91 -21.13 -33.70
N VAL A 28 2.91 -21.23 -32.38
CA VAL A 28 1.84 -20.74 -31.52
C VAL A 28 2.40 -19.74 -30.52
N THR A 29 1.74 -18.59 -30.41
CA THR A 29 2.05 -17.60 -29.38
C THR A 29 1.03 -17.75 -28.27
N LEU A 30 1.51 -18.04 -27.06
CA LEU A 30 0.70 -18.07 -25.86
C LEU A 30 0.82 -16.72 -25.15
N SER A 31 -0.30 -16.18 -24.69
CA SER A 31 -0.33 -14.96 -23.87
C SER A 31 -1.10 -15.25 -22.60
N LEU A 32 -0.55 -14.83 -21.46
CA LEU A 32 -1.29 -14.85 -20.20
C LEU A 32 -2.18 -13.61 -20.13
N VAL A 33 -3.43 -13.81 -19.73
CA VAL A 33 -4.40 -12.74 -19.54
C VAL A 33 -4.85 -12.76 -18.09
N LYS A 34 -4.72 -11.63 -17.40
CA LYS A 34 -5.24 -11.44 -16.05
C LYS A 34 -6.78 -11.47 -16.10
N THR A 35 -7.40 -12.39 -15.38
CA THR A 35 -8.87 -12.58 -15.39
C THR A 35 -9.56 -12.04 -14.13
N ALA A 36 -8.80 -11.66 -13.10
CA ALA A 36 -9.32 -11.15 -11.83
C ALA A 36 -8.44 -10.02 -11.30
N ASN A 37 -8.99 -9.22 -10.36
CA ASN A 37 -8.24 -8.16 -9.69
C ASN A 37 -7.17 -8.73 -8.75
N ASP A 38 -7.56 -9.74 -7.99
CA ASP A 38 -6.67 -10.48 -7.10
C ASP A 38 -6.10 -11.70 -7.82
N ILE A 39 -4.79 -11.88 -7.71
CA ILE A 39 -4.08 -13.07 -8.18
C ILE A 39 -3.35 -13.62 -6.95
N SER A 40 -3.34 -14.94 -6.76
CA SER A 40 -2.54 -15.60 -5.73
C SER A 40 -1.22 -16.10 -6.30
N ASP A 41 -0.18 -16.15 -5.46
CA ASP A 41 1.05 -16.89 -5.79
C ASP A 41 0.74 -18.39 -5.75
N THR A 42 0.29 -18.89 -6.89
CA THR A 42 0.09 -20.31 -7.12
C THR A 42 0.68 -20.62 -8.48
N ALA A 43 1.53 -21.65 -8.53
CA ALA A 43 2.05 -22.17 -9.78
C ALA A 43 0.90 -22.41 -10.75
N LEU A 44 1.09 -22.01 -12.01
CA LEU A 44 0.13 -22.33 -13.06
C LEU A 44 -0.05 -23.84 -13.09
N ALA A 45 -1.25 -24.31 -12.74
CA ALA A 45 -1.51 -25.74 -12.67
C ALA A 45 -1.32 -26.36 -14.06
N GLN A 46 -0.25 -27.13 -14.24
CA GLN A 46 0.06 -27.76 -15.54
C GLN A 46 -1.07 -28.65 -16.04
N SER A 47 -1.89 -29.20 -15.14
CA SER A 47 -3.09 -29.97 -15.48
C SER A 47 -4.18 -29.11 -16.13
N GLN A 48 -4.22 -27.80 -15.86
CA GLN A 48 -5.18 -26.85 -16.42
C GLN A 48 -4.67 -26.15 -17.69
N THR A 49 -3.36 -26.17 -17.97
CA THR A 49 -2.75 -25.51 -19.13
C THR A 49 -2.42 -26.47 -20.27
N ARG A 50 -3.19 -27.54 -20.46
CA ARG A 50 -2.94 -28.52 -21.54
C ARG A 50 -3.81 -28.25 -22.77
N PHE A 51 -3.18 -27.95 -23.89
CA PHE A 51 -3.82 -27.79 -25.19
C PHE A 51 -3.52 -29.01 -26.05
N GLY A 52 -4.56 -29.78 -26.39
CA GLY A 52 -4.44 -30.94 -27.28
C GLY A 52 -4.21 -30.52 -28.73
N LEU A 53 -3.29 -31.19 -29.42
CA LEU A 53 -3.05 -31.03 -30.85
C LEU A 53 -3.45 -32.33 -31.57
N GLY A 54 -4.13 -32.20 -32.72
CA GLY A 54 -4.62 -33.34 -33.47
C GLY A 54 -4.80 -33.04 -34.96
N VAL A 55 -4.82 -34.10 -35.77
CA VAL A 55 -5.08 -34.04 -37.21
C VAL A 55 -6.50 -34.53 -37.46
N TYR A 56 -7.28 -33.74 -38.21
CA TYR A 56 -8.66 -34.10 -38.55
C TYR A 56 -8.76 -35.42 -39.33
N GLY A 57 -9.71 -36.28 -38.94
CA GLY A 57 -9.96 -37.56 -39.62
C GLY A 57 -8.89 -38.64 -39.36
N LYS A 58 -7.98 -38.42 -38.41
CA LYS A 58 -6.95 -39.39 -37.99
C LYS A 58 -6.96 -39.54 -36.46
N SER A 59 -6.45 -40.67 -35.97
CA SER A 59 -6.07 -40.81 -34.56
C SER A 59 -5.05 -39.72 -34.19
N GLY A 60 -4.98 -39.32 -32.92
CA GLY A 60 -3.95 -38.38 -32.45
C GLY A 60 -2.55 -38.81 -32.92
N LEU A 61 -1.70 -37.84 -33.25
CA LEU A 61 -0.35 -38.10 -33.77
C LEU A 61 0.43 -39.03 -32.81
N GLY A 62 1.14 -40.02 -33.34
CA GLY A 62 1.94 -40.93 -32.51
C GLY A 62 1.19 -42.01 -31.71
N GLY A 63 -0.11 -42.23 -31.97
CA GLY A 63 -0.81 -43.46 -31.52
C GLY A 63 -1.12 -43.59 -30.03
N GLY A 64 -0.77 -42.61 -29.19
CA GLY A 64 -0.93 -42.69 -27.72
C GLY A 64 -1.60 -41.50 -27.03
N GLY A 65 -2.18 -40.55 -27.77
CA GLY A 65 -2.96 -39.45 -27.18
C GLY A 65 -2.14 -38.38 -26.42
N ALA A 66 -0.82 -38.33 -26.62
CA ALA A 66 0.09 -37.49 -25.82
C ALA A 66 0.56 -36.20 -26.52
N ASN A 67 -0.17 -35.67 -27.51
CA ASN A 67 0.20 -34.40 -28.15
C ASN A 67 -0.46 -33.24 -27.41
N THR A 68 0.17 -32.81 -26.31
CA THR A 68 -0.28 -31.63 -25.58
C THR A 68 0.82 -30.59 -25.52
N LEU A 69 0.47 -29.36 -25.86
CA LEU A 69 1.24 -28.18 -25.51
C LEU A 69 0.83 -27.75 -24.10
N SER A 70 1.80 -27.50 -23.23
CA SER A 70 1.52 -26.91 -21.92
C SER A 70 2.47 -25.77 -21.60
N TYR A 71 1.99 -24.85 -20.76
CA TYR A 71 2.82 -23.80 -20.18
C TYR A 71 3.31 -24.25 -18.79
N THR A 72 4.60 -24.05 -18.52
CA THR A 72 5.20 -24.25 -17.19
C THR A 72 5.84 -22.94 -16.74
N GLY A 73 5.51 -22.50 -15.53
CA GLY A 73 6.05 -21.26 -14.98
C GLY A 73 5.35 -20.87 -13.68
N ASN A 74 6.04 -20.05 -12.89
CA ASN A 74 5.52 -19.50 -11.65
C ASN A 74 5.07 -18.05 -11.89
N ILE A 75 3.89 -17.68 -11.37
CA ILE A 75 3.47 -16.28 -11.31
C ILE A 75 3.95 -15.75 -9.95
N ASN A 76 5.09 -15.06 -9.95
CA ASN A 76 5.58 -14.40 -8.75
C ASN A 76 4.93 -13.01 -8.67
N ILE A 77 4.02 -12.83 -7.72
CA ILE A 77 3.43 -11.52 -7.43
C ILE A 77 4.35 -10.85 -6.42
N ARG A 78 4.98 -9.75 -6.81
CA ARG A 78 5.64 -8.85 -5.87
C ARG A 78 4.61 -7.78 -5.49
N THR A 79 3.94 -7.96 -4.36
CA THR A 79 3.27 -6.84 -3.70
C THR A 79 4.34 -6.11 -2.92
N GLU A 80 4.87 -5.02 -3.47
CA GLU A 80 5.83 -4.20 -2.74
C GLU A 80 5.08 -3.49 -1.60
N SER A 81 5.22 -3.99 -0.38
CA SER A 81 4.43 -3.58 0.76
C SER A 81 5.31 -3.14 1.93
N CYS A 82 4.70 -2.55 2.95
CA CYS A 82 5.38 -2.25 4.21
C CYS A 82 4.49 -2.67 5.38
N ASP A 83 5.06 -3.40 6.32
CA ASP A 83 4.43 -3.68 7.61
C ASP A 83 4.67 -2.53 8.58
N VAL A 84 3.63 -2.11 9.31
CA VAL A 84 3.77 -1.15 10.41
C VAL A 84 4.16 -1.89 11.67
N LEU A 85 5.34 -1.59 12.22
CA LEU A 85 5.89 -2.28 13.39
C LEU A 85 5.35 -1.71 14.72
N ASN A 86 4.92 -0.44 14.73
CA ASN A 86 4.37 0.24 15.90
C ASN A 86 2.96 0.80 15.66
N ASN A 87 1.95 -0.07 15.67
CA ASN A 87 0.55 0.28 15.39
C ASN A 87 -0.06 1.28 16.40
N THR A 88 0.54 1.44 17.59
CA THR A 88 0.12 2.42 18.60
C THR A 88 1.34 3.20 19.08
N ILE A 89 1.31 4.51 18.88
CA ILE A 89 2.43 5.40 19.22
C ILE A 89 1.95 6.36 20.30
N ASN A 90 2.48 6.19 21.50
CA ASN A 90 2.20 7.06 22.63
C ASN A 90 3.26 8.15 22.71
N VAL A 91 2.88 9.40 22.37
CA VAL A 91 3.78 10.56 22.43
C VAL A 91 3.52 11.34 23.71
N SER A 92 4.44 11.26 24.66
CA SER A 92 4.33 11.97 25.94
C SER A 92 4.87 13.40 25.81
N LEU A 93 3.99 14.38 25.64
CA LEU A 93 4.34 15.80 25.62
C LEU A 93 4.72 16.36 27.00
N GLY A 94 4.39 15.63 28.07
CA GLY A 94 4.69 16.02 29.44
C GLY A 94 3.84 17.19 29.97
N THR A 95 4.21 17.64 31.17
CA THR A 95 3.59 18.79 31.84
C THR A 95 4.30 20.06 31.41
N VAL A 96 3.53 21.02 30.89
CA VAL A 96 4.06 22.30 30.39
C VAL A 96 3.48 23.46 31.18
N TRP A 97 4.32 24.46 31.48
CA TRP A 97 3.91 25.72 32.09
C TRP A 97 3.90 26.84 31.04
N PRO A 98 3.13 27.93 31.23
CA PRO A 98 3.00 28.99 30.23
C PRO A 98 4.35 29.59 29.76
N GLY A 99 5.34 29.67 30.65
CA GLY A 99 6.68 30.18 30.31
C GLY A 99 7.54 29.25 29.43
N LEU A 100 7.07 28.03 29.12
CA LEU A 100 7.75 27.11 28.21
C LEU A 100 7.40 27.37 26.74
N PHE A 101 6.32 28.11 26.48
CA PHE A 101 5.96 28.49 25.12
C PHE A 101 6.93 29.54 24.59
N SER A 102 7.29 29.43 23.31
CA SER A 102 8.15 30.40 22.61
C SER A 102 7.58 31.82 22.54
N SER A 103 6.26 31.95 22.74
CA SER A 103 5.52 33.20 22.77
C SER A 103 4.28 33.05 23.66
N ALA A 104 3.80 34.15 24.25
CA ALA A 104 2.54 34.18 24.99
C ALA A 104 1.31 34.42 24.07
N SER A 105 1.53 34.66 22.78
CA SER A 105 0.48 34.90 21.79
C SER A 105 0.17 33.66 20.96
N ALA A 106 -0.91 33.71 20.18
CA ALA A 106 -1.23 32.67 19.20
C ALA A 106 -0.01 32.33 18.32
N GLY A 107 0.23 31.04 18.07
CA GLY A 107 1.42 30.57 17.38
C GLY A 107 2.63 30.28 18.27
N GLY A 108 2.57 30.59 19.57
CA GLY A 108 3.57 30.10 20.53
C GLY A 108 3.53 28.58 20.63
N VAL A 109 4.72 27.96 20.72
CA VAL A 109 4.87 26.49 20.75
C VAL A 109 5.80 26.05 21.87
N THR A 110 5.62 24.84 22.37
CA THR A 110 6.58 24.18 23.27
C THR A 110 7.73 23.54 22.48
N PRO A 111 8.82 23.11 23.14
CA PRO A 111 9.85 22.30 22.50
C PRO A 111 9.27 21.05 21.80
N ASP A 112 9.92 20.64 20.72
CA ASP A 112 9.52 19.51 19.90
C ASP A 112 9.81 18.18 20.62
N VAL A 113 8.82 17.28 20.65
CA VAL A 113 8.96 15.91 21.15
C VAL A 113 9.05 14.96 19.96
N PRO A 114 10.18 14.26 19.75
CA PRO A 114 10.35 13.37 18.61
C PRO A 114 9.54 12.08 18.81
N PHE A 115 8.99 11.57 17.71
CA PHE A 115 8.46 10.22 17.60
C PHE A 115 8.64 9.71 16.18
N SER A 116 8.51 8.40 15.96
CA SER A 116 8.68 7.80 14.64
C SER A 116 7.62 6.76 14.36
N ILE A 117 7.29 6.61 13.08
CA ILE A 117 6.54 5.46 12.57
C ILE A 117 7.56 4.48 12.02
N GLU A 118 7.60 3.29 12.60
CA GLU A 118 8.54 2.23 12.26
C GLU A 118 7.89 1.26 11.29
N LEU A 119 8.53 1.07 10.15
CA LEU A 119 8.04 0.23 9.07
C LEU A 119 9.06 -0.84 8.71
N ASN A 120 8.61 -1.96 8.17
CA ASN A 120 9.45 -2.93 7.47
C ASN A 120 8.96 -3.06 6.04
N CYS A 121 9.75 -2.59 5.07
CA CYS A 121 9.33 -2.45 3.68
C CYS A 121 10.06 -3.45 2.76
N ASP A 122 9.33 -3.98 1.79
CA ASP A 122 9.89 -4.70 0.65
C ASP A 122 10.73 -3.75 -0.22
N ALA A 123 11.76 -4.28 -0.89
CA ALA A 123 12.52 -3.49 -1.85
C ALA A 123 11.62 -2.98 -2.99
N GLY A 124 11.57 -1.65 -3.17
CA GLY A 124 10.82 -1.00 -4.24
C GLY A 124 9.46 -0.41 -3.82
N ALA A 125 8.97 -0.70 -2.62
CA ALA A 125 7.64 -0.28 -2.16
C ALA A 125 7.37 1.21 -2.39
N ASN A 126 6.21 1.54 -2.96
CA ASN A 126 5.77 2.93 -3.07
C ASN A 126 4.67 3.17 -2.04
N VAL A 127 4.96 4.05 -1.09
CA VAL A 127 4.04 4.29 0.02
C VAL A 127 3.79 5.77 0.21
N ASN A 128 2.51 6.12 0.21
CA ASN A 128 2.04 7.40 0.71
C ASN A 128 1.60 7.23 2.17
N ILE A 129 1.82 8.28 2.96
CA ILE A 129 1.26 8.39 4.29
C ILE A 129 0.29 9.57 4.33
N ARG A 130 -0.76 9.42 5.13
CA ARG A 130 -1.72 10.48 5.47
C ARG A 130 -1.91 10.48 6.97
N ILE A 131 -2.00 11.67 7.57
CA ILE A 131 -2.37 11.82 8.98
C ILE A 131 -3.69 12.57 9.07
N ASP A 132 -4.63 11.99 9.80
CA ASP A 132 -5.95 12.50 10.06
C ASP A 132 -6.11 12.84 11.55
N GLY A 133 -6.89 13.88 11.81
CA GLY A 133 -7.23 14.33 13.16
C GLY A 133 -8.28 15.43 13.08
N THR A 134 -8.98 15.69 14.18
CA THR A 134 -9.89 16.85 14.24
C THR A 134 -9.03 18.10 14.27
N ALA A 135 -9.12 18.94 13.23
CA ALA A 135 -8.37 20.19 13.18
C ALA A 135 -8.76 21.11 14.35
N ASP A 136 -7.78 21.82 14.89
CA ASP A 136 -8.01 22.86 15.89
C ASP A 136 -8.68 24.11 15.26
N ASP A 137 -9.44 24.86 16.06
CA ASP A 137 -10.22 26.01 15.58
C ASP A 137 -9.34 27.17 15.08
N SER A 138 -8.04 27.19 15.43
CA SER A 138 -7.06 28.13 14.84
C SER A 138 -6.80 27.91 13.34
N LEU A 139 -7.14 26.71 12.83
CA LEU A 139 -6.84 26.27 11.46
C LEU A 139 -5.35 26.33 11.10
N ALA A 140 -4.47 26.40 12.09
CA ALA A 140 -3.04 26.36 11.88
C ALA A 140 -2.63 24.97 11.34
N ALA A 141 -1.70 24.95 10.39
CA ALA A 141 -1.28 23.72 9.74
C ALA A 141 -0.74 22.69 10.76
N GLY A 142 -1.17 21.45 10.62
CA GLY A 142 -0.76 20.32 11.47
C GLY A 142 -1.30 20.36 12.90
N VAL A 143 -2.17 21.32 13.26
CA VAL A 143 -2.70 21.45 14.62
C VAL A 143 -4.01 20.68 14.74
N ILE A 144 -4.00 19.66 15.61
CA ILE A 144 -5.20 18.94 16.02
C ILE A 144 -5.75 19.50 17.31
N LYS A 145 -7.08 19.44 17.45
CA LYS A 145 -7.80 19.76 18.67
C LYS A 145 -7.47 18.72 19.73
N ILE A 146 -7.33 19.18 20.98
CA ILE A 146 -7.29 18.28 22.13
C ILE A 146 -8.66 17.57 22.27
N SER A 147 -8.66 16.30 22.68
CA SER A 147 -9.86 15.46 22.75
C SER A 147 -10.83 15.98 23.81
N ASN A 148 -11.99 16.51 23.40
CA ASN A 148 -13.03 17.00 24.33
C ASN A 148 -13.59 15.81 25.15
N GLY A 149 -13.60 15.88 26.48
CA GLY A 149 -14.26 14.78 27.21
C GLY A 149 -14.27 14.75 28.74
N ALA A 150 -13.62 15.65 29.47
CA ALA A 150 -13.64 15.60 30.93
C ALA A 150 -13.56 16.98 31.59
N GLU A 151 -14.10 17.08 32.80
CA GLU A 151 -13.77 18.16 33.75
C GLU A 151 -12.24 18.26 33.92
N GLY A 152 -11.71 19.48 33.97
CA GLY A 152 -10.27 19.71 34.13
C GLY A 152 -9.44 19.62 32.84
N GLN A 153 -10.06 19.85 31.68
CA GLN A 153 -9.35 19.99 30.40
C GLN A 153 -8.72 21.37 30.24
N ALA A 154 -7.52 21.44 29.65
CA ALA A 154 -6.90 22.69 29.28
C ALA A 154 -7.68 23.39 28.15
N SER A 155 -7.50 24.70 28.02
CA SER A 155 -7.99 25.49 26.87
C SER A 155 -6.87 26.40 26.37
N GLY A 156 -7.02 27.01 25.20
CA GLY A 156 -5.96 27.84 24.60
C GLY A 156 -4.85 27.06 23.87
N VAL A 157 -4.95 25.73 23.79
CA VAL A 157 -3.92 24.86 23.19
C VAL A 157 -4.50 23.84 22.22
N GLY A 158 -3.75 23.58 21.15
CA GLY A 158 -3.85 22.39 20.31
C GLY A 158 -2.54 21.60 20.33
N ILE A 159 -2.51 20.46 19.64
CA ILE A 159 -1.30 19.65 19.45
C ILE A 159 -0.88 19.77 17.99
N GLN A 160 0.33 20.28 17.73
CA GLN A 160 0.87 20.39 16.39
C GLN A 160 1.75 19.18 16.07
N ILE A 161 1.52 18.58 14.90
CA ILE A 161 2.32 17.48 14.36
C ILE A 161 3.17 18.00 13.19
N LEU A 162 4.48 17.73 13.25
CA LEU A 162 5.46 18.11 12.25
C LEU A 162 6.09 16.87 11.63
N LYS A 163 6.49 16.98 10.36
CA LYS A 163 7.35 16.00 9.70
C LYS A 163 8.79 16.11 10.22
N GLY A 164 9.63 15.14 9.86
CA GLY A 164 11.06 15.14 10.20
C GLY A 164 11.86 16.35 9.70
N ASP A 165 11.37 17.04 8.67
CA ASP A 165 11.91 18.30 8.17
C ASP A 165 11.41 19.54 8.95
N THR A 166 10.69 19.33 10.06
CA THR A 166 10.05 20.33 10.93
C THR A 166 8.89 21.11 10.30
N SER A 167 8.51 20.82 9.05
CA SER A 167 7.34 21.45 8.45
C SER A 167 6.04 20.82 8.99
N PRO A 168 4.97 21.60 9.19
CA PRO A 168 3.71 21.05 9.69
C PRO A 168 3.06 20.07 8.73
N VAL A 169 2.41 19.06 9.28
CA VAL A 169 1.63 18.10 8.49
C VAL A 169 0.38 18.77 7.92
N SER A 170 0.07 18.50 6.65
CA SER A 170 -1.23 18.86 6.07
C SER A 170 -2.24 17.76 6.42
N LEU A 171 -3.07 18.00 7.43
CA LEU A 171 -4.06 17.02 7.89
C LEU A 171 -4.98 16.59 6.76
N GLY A 172 -5.23 15.29 6.64
CA GLY A 172 -6.07 14.70 5.62
C GLY A 172 -5.49 14.69 4.20
N GLN A 173 -4.25 15.17 4.01
CA GLN A 173 -3.53 15.10 2.74
C GLN A 173 -2.49 13.98 2.80
N GLN A 174 -2.40 13.21 1.72
CA GLN A 174 -1.38 12.19 1.56
C GLN A 174 -0.10 12.79 0.98
N TRP A 175 1.05 12.27 1.37
CA TRP A 175 2.33 12.59 0.73
C TRP A 175 3.18 11.34 0.59
N ALA A 176 4.07 11.34 -0.40
CA ALA A 176 4.97 10.24 -0.65
C ALA A 176 6.04 10.14 0.45
N ILE A 177 6.23 8.93 0.95
CA ILE A 177 7.42 8.53 1.66
C ILE A 177 8.28 7.79 0.64
N THR A 178 9.53 8.19 0.51
CA THR A 178 10.49 7.48 -0.34
C THR A 178 11.18 6.44 0.54
N PRO A 179 10.77 5.16 0.56
CA PRO A 179 11.55 4.15 1.24
C PRO A 179 12.92 4.00 0.58
N SER A 180 13.86 3.45 1.34
CA SER A 180 15.15 3.05 0.79
C SER A 180 14.93 2.07 -0.37
N THR A 181 15.78 2.15 -1.40
CA THR A 181 15.78 1.21 -2.54
C THR A 181 16.10 -0.23 -2.12
N SER A 182 16.52 -0.45 -0.87
CA SER A 182 16.74 -1.74 -0.24
C SER A 182 15.59 -2.12 0.69
N GLU A 183 15.26 -3.41 0.69
CA GLU A 183 14.39 -4.03 1.70
C GLU A 183 14.89 -3.75 3.12
N GLY A 184 13.96 -3.55 4.05
CA GLY A 184 14.25 -3.51 5.48
C GLY A 184 13.53 -2.41 6.24
N SER A 185 14.05 -2.15 7.44
CA SER A 185 13.46 -1.19 8.38
C SER A 185 13.55 0.25 7.88
N LEU A 186 12.41 0.93 7.89
CA LEU A 186 12.29 2.36 7.61
C LEU A 186 11.67 3.06 8.82
N SER A 187 12.40 4.03 9.37
CA SER A 187 11.90 4.91 10.43
C SER A 187 11.54 6.25 9.84
N ILE A 188 10.26 6.63 9.93
CA ILE A 188 9.77 7.95 9.48
C ILE A 188 9.72 8.89 10.68
N PRO A 189 10.60 9.90 10.78
CA PRO A 189 10.63 10.81 11.90
C PRO A 189 9.51 11.87 11.84
N PHE A 190 8.95 12.16 13.01
CA PHE A 190 7.98 13.21 13.26
C PHE A 190 8.28 13.91 14.58
N PHE A 191 7.63 15.05 14.78
CA PHE A 191 7.62 15.75 16.05
C PHE A 191 6.20 16.13 16.45
N ALA A 192 5.94 16.16 17.75
CA ALA A 192 4.72 16.72 18.32
C ALA A 192 5.06 17.81 19.35
N ARG A 193 4.21 18.82 19.45
CA ARG A 193 4.33 19.90 20.43
C ARG A 193 2.98 20.53 20.73
N TYR A 194 2.85 21.24 21.85
CA TYR A 194 1.68 22.09 22.08
C TYR A 194 1.78 23.37 21.26
N TYR A 195 0.63 23.88 20.81
CA TYR A 195 0.48 25.09 20.02
C TYR A 195 -0.59 26.00 20.62
N LEU A 196 -0.28 27.28 20.86
CA LEU A 196 -1.26 28.25 21.35
C LEU A 196 -2.22 28.66 20.23
N ASN A 197 -3.50 28.32 20.37
CA ASN A 197 -4.53 28.55 19.35
C ASN A 197 -5.19 29.94 19.42
N GLY A 198 -4.75 30.79 20.35
CA GLY A 198 -5.25 32.16 20.52
C GLY A 198 -6.45 32.29 21.46
N GLN A 199 -7.01 31.20 21.96
CA GLN A 199 -7.95 31.24 23.09
C GLN A 199 -7.20 31.45 24.41
N THR A 200 -7.93 31.85 25.46
CA THR A 200 -7.36 32.00 26.80
C THR A 200 -6.78 30.67 27.29
N LEU A 201 -5.50 30.66 27.66
CA LEU A 201 -4.83 29.48 28.19
C LEU A 201 -5.37 29.14 29.60
N SER A 202 -5.82 27.91 29.80
CA SER A 202 -6.19 27.38 31.12
C SER A 202 -5.44 26.10 31.44
N SER A 203 -5.24 25.82 32.73
CA SER A 203 -4.66 24.55 33.18
C SER A 203 -5.63 23.40 32.96
N GLY A 204 -5.08 22.21 32.74
CA GLY A 204 -5.83 20.97 32.62
C GLY A 204 -5.12 19.93 31.76
N SER A 205 -5.77 18.79 31.53
CA SER A 205 -5.27 17.78 30.60
C SER A 205 -5.39 18.24 29.15
N ALA A 206 -4.39 17.90 28.31
CA ALA A 206 -4.32 18.32 26.91
C ALA A 206 -3.99 17.11 26.00
N ASN A 207 -4.77 16.04 26.13
CA ASN A 207 -4.59 14.83 25.33
C ASN A 207 -5.23 15.00 23.93
N GLY A 208 -4.70 14.30 22.93
CA GLY A 208 -5.26 14.27 21.58
C GLY A 208 -4.99 12.94 20.90
N THR A 209 -5.68 12.70 19.78
CA THR A 209 -5.49 11.48 18.99
C THR A 209 -5.49 11.84 17.51
N ALA A 210 -4.51 11.31 16.79
CA ALA A 210 -4.42 11.35 15.35
C ALA A 210 -4.35 9.91 14.81
N THR A 211 -4.81 9.71 13.58
CA THR A 211 -4.75 8.44 12.87
C THR A 211 -3.82 8.60 11.69
N PHE A 212 -2.81 7.75 11.58
CA PHE A 212 -2.01 7.66 10.36
C PHE A 212 -2.56 6.54 9.48
N THR A 213 -2.54 6.75 8.17
CA THR A 213 -2.97 5.79 7.15
C THR A 213 -1.84 5.59 6.15
N MET A 214 -1.48 4.34 5.92
CA MET A 214 -0.51 3.93 4.89
C MET A 214 -1.27 3.54 3.62
N ILE A 215 -0.81 4.06 2.48
CA ILE A 215 -1.47 3.91 1.17
C ILE A 215 -0.43 3.41 0.17
N TYR A 216 -0.67 2.23 -0.40
CA TYR A 216 0.24 1.53 -1.31
C TYR A 216 -0.24 1.66 -2.76
N TYR A 217 0.67 1.83 -3.73
CA TYR A 217 0.34 1.98 -5.16
C TYR A 217 1.41 1.44 -6.10
#